data_AF-A0A318B7E2-F1
#
_entry.id   AF-A0A318B7E2-F1
#
_cell.length_a   1.000
_cell.length_b   1.000
_cell.length_c   1.000
_cell.angle_alpha   90.00
_cell.angle_beta   90.00
_cell.angle_gamma   90.00
#
_symmetry.space_group_name_H-M   'P 1'
#
loop_
_entity.id
_entity.type
_entity.pdbx_description
1 polymer ?
#
loop_
_entity_poly.entity_id
_entity_poly.type
_entity_poly.pdbx_seq_one_letter_code
_entity_poly.pdbx_strand_id
1 'polypeptide(L)'
;MSSLTLIWVIALVLIAGALTWMSALIVARLFKEAGAADRASERRIIIQALSGLLRGQAEAADDLGRFLRRPEVLAEAILDFQGMIRGADQDRAMAALKRLGLVAALEKRATRGSRDERLTSVEALAALGGEEAKAALRRAIGSKDANVRMAAVKGLAAAGAPPS
;
A
#
# COMPACT_ATOMS: atom_id res chain seq x y z
N MET A 1 8.37 -44.71 34.26
CA MET A 1 8.13 -44.11 32.94
C MET A 1 9.37 -44.37 32.09
N SER A 2 9.29 -45.29 31.13
CA SER A 2 10.46 -45.69 30.32
C SER A 2 10.91 -44.54 29.43
N SER A 3 12.22 -44.32 29.30
CA SER A 3 12.82 -43.26 28.47
C SER A 3 12.26 -43.21 27.05
N LEU A 4 11.93 -44.36 26.47
CA LEU A 4 11.26 -44.48 25.17
C LEU A 4 9.90 -43.76 25.12
N THR A 5 9.07 -43.90 26.16
CA THR A 5 7.75 -43.22 26.21
C THR A 5 7.90 -41.70 26.26
N LEU A 6 8.96 -41.20 26.91
CA LEU A 6 9.24 -39.77 27.01
C LEU A 6 9.64 -39.19 25.64
N ILE A 7 10.46 -39.92 24.88
CA ILE A 7 10.87 -39.53 23.51
C ILE A 7 9.65 -39.48 22.58
N TRP A 8 8.77 -40.49 22.64
CA TRP A 8 7.55 -40.54 21.83
C TRP A 8 6.59 -39.38 22.14
N VAL A 9 6.39 -39.06 23.41
CA VAL A 9 5.53 -37.94 23.82
C VAL A 9 6.10 -36.60 23.35
N ILE A 10 7.41 -36.37 23.51
CA ILE A 10 8.06 -35.14 23.05
C ILE A 10 7.96 -35.01 21.53
N ALA A 11 8.20 -36.10 20.78
CA ALA A 11 8.06 -36.11 19.33
C ALA A 11 6.62 -35.76 18.90
N LEU A 12 5.62 -36.36 19.57
CA LEU A 12 4.21 -36.10 19.29
C LEU A 12 3.85 -34.63 19.53
N VAL A 13 4.32 -34.03 20.63
CA VAL A 13 4.08 -32.63 20.98
C VAL A 13 4.74 -31.69 19.97
N LEU A 14 5.98 -31.97 19.53
CA LEU A 14 6.66 -31.17 18.53
C LEU A 14 5.97 -31.22 17.17
N ILE A 15 5.49 -32.40 16.75
CA ILE A 15 4.72 -32.55 15.52
C ILE A 15 3.41 -31.76 15.60
N ALA A 16 2.67 -31.88 16.71
CA ALA A 16 1.43 -31.14 16.91
C ALA A 16 1.66 -29.62 16.90
N GLY A 17 2.73 -29.15 17.56
CA GLY A 17 3.13 -27.75 17.56
C GLY A 17 3.46 -27.23 16.15
N ALA A 18 4.24 -28.00 15.39
CA ALA A 18 4.60 -27.65 14.01
C ALA A 18 3.37 -27.60 13.10
N LEU A 19 2.46 -28.57 13.20
CA LEU A 19 1.21 -28.59 12.42
C LEU A 19 0.31 -27.41 12.76
N THR A 20 0.20 -27.06 14.05
CA THR A 20 -0.60 -25.92 14.50
C THR A 20 -0.03 -24.62 13.94
N TRP A 21 1.29 -24.44 14.00
CA TRP A 21 1.96 -23.26 13.44
C TRP A 21 1.79 -23.18 11.92
N MET A 22 1.97 -24.30 11.21
CA MET A 22 1.78 -24.36 9.76
C MET A 22 0.33 -24.04 9.37
N SER A 23 -0.65 -24.58 10.09
CA SER A 23 -2.07 -24.31 9.86
C SER A 23 -2.40 -22.83 10.09
N ALA A 24 -1.85 -22.22 11.15
CA ALA A 24 -2.00 -20.79 11.41
C ALA A 24 -1.42 -19.93 10.28
N LEU A 25 -0.25 -20.29 9.72
CA LEU A 25 0.34 -19.57 8.59
C LEU A 25 -0.50 -19.72 7.31
N ILE A 26 -1.06 -20.91 7.05
CA ILE A 26 -1.93 -21.14 5.89
C ILE A 26 -3.19 -20.29 6.01
N VAL A 27 -3.83 -20.27 7.18
CA VAL A 27 -5.01 -19.44 7.44
C VAL A 27 -4.68 -17.95 7.28
N ALA A 28 -3.57 -17.47 7.86
CA ALA A 28 -3.12 -16.10 7.71
C ALA A 28 -2.85 -15.73 6.24
N ARG A 29 -2.31 -16.68 5.46
CA ARG A 29 -2.07 -16.52 4.02
C ARG A 29 -3.39 -16.44 3.24
N LEU A 30 -4.35 -17.30 3.54
CA LEU A 30 -5.67 -17.30 2.90
C LEU A 30 -6.44 -16.00 3.20
N PHE A 31 -6.32 -15.43 4.40
CA PHE A 31 -6.91 -14.11 4.68
C PHE A 31 -6.24 -12.98 3.89
N LYS A 32 -4.91 -13.04 3.69
CA LYS A 32 -4.19 -12.09 2.82
C LYS A 32 -4.58 -12.23 1.35
N GLU A 33 -4.78 -13.47 0.88
CA GLU A 33 -5.16 -13.79 -0.50
C GLU A 33 -6.64 -13.52 -0.78
N ALA A 34 -7.55 -13.76 0.17
CA ALA A 34 -8.97 -13.43 0.05
C ALA A 34 -9.18 -11.91 -0.10
N GLY A 35 -8.39 -11.10 0.63
CA GLY A 35 -8.35 -9.66 0.41
C GLY A 35 -7.87 -9.27 -1.00
N ALA A 36 -7.16 -10.14 -1.73
CA ALA A 36 -6.69 -9.88 -3.08
C ALA A 36 -7.79 -9.99 -4.14
N ALA A 37 -8.75 -10.88 -3.94
CA ALA A 37 -9.90 -11.02 -4.84
C ALA A 37 -10.78 -9.76 -4.81
N ASP A 38 -10.96 -9.18 -3.62
CA ASP A 38 -11.73 -7.94 -3.45
C ASP A 38 -11.05 -6.75 -4.13
N ARG A 39 -9.70 -6.67 -4.06
CA ARG A 39 -8.88 -5.64 -4.71
C ARG A 39 -9.08 -5.59 -6.23
N ALA A 40 -9.28 -6.72 -6.90
CA ALA A 40 -9.47 -6.73 -8.36
C ALA A 40 -10.77 -6.04 -8.79
N SER A 41 -11.83 -6.16 -7.97
CA SER A 41 -13.12 -5.51 -8.22
C SER A 41 -13.05 -4.02 -7.88
N GLU A 42 -12.48 -3.66 -6.73
CA GLU A 42 -12.24 -2.26 -6.32
C GLU A 42 -11.39 -1.52 -7.37
N ARG A 43 -10.36 -2.18 -7.92
CA ARG A 43 -9.49 -1.62 -8.97
C ARG A 43 -10.25 -1.19 -10.22
N ARG A 44 -11.20 -2.01 -10.69
CA ARG A 44 -12.00 -1.67 -11.89
C ARG A 44 -12.85 -0.41 -11.64
N ILE A 45 -13.43 -0.31 -10.45
CA ILE A 45 -14.24 0.83 -10.02
C ILE A 45 -13.36 2.10 -9.95
N ILE A 46 -12.16 2.00 -9.38
CA ILE A 46 -11.23 3.14 -9.29
C ILE A 46 -10.80 3.59 -10.69
N ILE A 47 -10.45 2.68 -11.61
CA ILE A 47 -10.08 3.04 -12.98
C ILE A 47 -11.24 3.70 -13.73
N GLN A 48 -12.47 3.22 -13.53
CA GLN A 48 -13.67 3.84 -14.09
C GLN A 48 -13.89 5.25 -13.51
N ALA A 49 -13.75 5.42 -12.19
CA ALA A 49 -13.86 6.73 -11.54
C ALA A 49 -12.76 7.69 -12.02
N LEU A 50 -11.50 7.25 -12.14
CA LEU A 50 -10.42 8.06 -12.71
C LEU A 50 -10.73 8.49 -14.15
N SER A 51 -11.31 7.60 -14.95
CA SER A 51 -11.73 7.90 -16.32
C SER A 51 -12.91 8.90 -16.35
N GLY A 52 -13.85 8.80 -15.41
CA GLY A 52 -14.95 9.76 -15.24
C GLY A 52 -14.45 11.14 -14.81
N LEU A 53 -13.48 11.18 -13.91
CA LEU A 53 -12.81 12.40 -13.45
C LEU A 53 -12.13 13.13 -14.61
N LEU A 54 -11.43 12.40 -15.49
CA LEU A 54 -10.82 12.95 -16.70
C LEU A 54 -11.85 13.53 -17.68
N ARG A 55 -13.06 12.96 -17.72
CA ARG A 55 -14.20 13.46 -18.50
C ARG A 55 -14.95 14.62 -17.82
N GLY A 56 -14.48 15.08 -16.66
CA GLY A 56 -15.09 16.18 -15.91
C GLY A 56 -16.35 15.80 -15.14
N GLN A 57 -16.59 14.52 -14.89
CA GLN A 57 -17.76 14.06 -14.13
C GLN A 57 -17.54 14.32 -12.63
N ALA A 58 -18.37 15.17 -12.03
CA ALA A 58 -18.26 15.53 -10.61
C ALA A 58 -18.52 14.33 -9.67
N GLU A 59 -19.41 13.42 -10.05
CA GLU A 59 -19.73 12.20 -9.30
C GLU A 59 -18.52 11.28 -9.12
N ALA A 60 -17.61 11.28 -10.11
CA ALA A 60 -16.40 10.48 -10.06
C ALA A 60 -15.42 10.94 -8.97
N ALA A 61 -15.46 12.23 -8.60
CA ALA A 61 -14.64 12.76 -7.52
C ALA A 61 -15.15 12.28 -6.15
N ASP A 62 -16.46 12.17 -5.98
CA ASP A 62 -17.08 11.68 -4.74
C ASP A 62 -16.84 10.16 -4.56
N ASP A 63 -16.95 9.44 -5.68
CA ASP A 63 -16.59 8.01 -5.76
C ASP A 63 -15.12 7.74 -5.46
N LEU A 64 -14.20 8.67 -5.74
CA LEU A 64 -12.79 8.59 -5.34
C LEU A 64 -12.60 8.96 -3.87
N GLY A 65 -13.41 9.87 -3.33
CA GLY A 65 -13.41 10.28 -1.93
C GLY A 65 -13.61 9.10 -0.96
N ARG A 66 -14.48 8.14 -1.30
CA ARG A 66 -14.66 6.93 -0.47
C ARG A 66 -13.39 6.07 -0.38
N PHE A 67 -12.57 6.06 -1.42
CA PHE A 67 -11.32 5.29 -1.47
C PHE A 67 -10.16 5.98 -0.76
N LEU A 68 -10.29 7.26 -0.36
CA LEU A 68 -9.30 7.91 0.52
C LEU A 68 -9.20 7.26 1.91
N ARG A 69 -10.22 6.49 2.32
CA ARG A 69 -10.16 5.65 3.53
C ARG A 69 -9.27 4.41 3.35
N ARG A 70 -8.99 4.01 2.10
CA ARG A 70 -8.09 2.91 1.72
C ARG A 70 -7.05 3.41 0.70
N PRO A 71 -6.11 4.26 1.14
CA PRO A 71 -5.20 4.95 0.24
C PRO A 71 -4.22 3.97 -0.44
N GLU A 72 -4.02 2.75 0.08
CA GLU A 72 -3.19 1.74 -0.59
C GLU A 72 -3.81 1.25 -1.91
N VAL A 73 -5.12 0.96 -1.91
CA VAL A 73 -5.82 0.47 -3.10
C VAL A 73 -5.86 1.56 -4.17
N LEU A 74 -6.08 2.80 -3.75
CA LEU A 74 -6.04 3.95 -4.63
C LEU A 74 -4.62 4.18 -5.17
N ALA A 75 -3.58 4.05 -4.35
CA ALA A 75 -2.19 4.16 -4.77
C ALA A 75 -1.78 3.08 -5.77
N GLU A 76 -2.12 1.81 -5.51
CA GLU A 76 -1.84 0.69 -6.40
C GLU A 76 -2.54 0.89 -7.75
N ALA A 77 -3.81 1.30 -7.73
CA ALA A 77 -4.54 1.64 -8.94
C ALA A 77 -3.91 2.82 -9.69
N ILE A 78 -3.38 3.83 -8.99
CA ILE A 78 -2.68 4.97 -9.61
C ILE A 78 -1.38 4.53 -10.26
N LEU A 79 -0.57 3.68 -9.61
CA LEU A 79 0.68 3.16 -10.15
C LEU A 79 0.43 2.35 -11.44
N ASP A 80 -0.60 1.51 -11.42
CA ASP A 80 -1.04 0.78 -12.61
C ASP A 80 -1.55 1.72 -13.72
N PHE A 81 -2.28 2.77 -13.34
CA PHE A 81 -2.82 3.76 -14.26
C PHE A 81 -1.75 4.65 -14.88
N GLN A 82 -0.69 4.98 -14.13
CA GLN A 82 0.50 5.70 -14.65
C GLN A 82 1.20 4.90 -15.76
N GLY A 83 1.18 3.57 -15.70
CA GLY A 83 1.69 2.72 -16.78
C GLY A 83 0.82 2.74 -18.04
N MET A 84 -0.49 2.97 -17.89
CA MET A 84 -1.47 2.93 -18.99
C MET A 84 -1.64 4.26 -19.72
N ILE A 85 -1.37 5.40 -19.08
CA ILE A 85 -1.64 6.73 -19.63
C ILE A 85 -0.39 7.57 -19.57
N ARG A 86 0.00 8.15 -20.72
CA ARG A 86 1.16 9.05 -20.84
C ARG A 86 0.71 10.46 -21.19
N GLY A 87 1.36 11.45 -20.59
CA GLY A 87 1.21 12.87 -20.98
C GLY A 87 0.13 13.61 -20.20
N ALA A 88 -0.57 14.54 -20.86
CA ALA A 88 -1.42 15.55 -20.22
C ALA A 88 -2.58 14.99 -19.37
N ASP A 89 -3.08 13.80 -19.68
CA ASP A 89 -4.16 13.18 -18.91
C ASP A 89 -3.66 12.61 -17.56
N GLN A 90 -2.41 12.17 -17.50
CA GLN A 90 -1.77 11.78 -16.24
C GLN A 90 -1.67 12.98 -15.30
N ASP A 91 -1.23 14.13 -15.82
CA ASP A 91 -1.08 15.36 -15.03
C ASP A 91 -2.43 15.86 -14.50
N ARG A 92 -3.49 15.77 -15.31
CA ARG A 92 -4.86 16.14 -14.88
C ARG A 92 -5.40 15.23 -13.80
N ALA A 93 -5.29 13.91 -13.98
CA ALA A 93 -5.70 12.94 -12.97
C ALA A 93 -4.93 13.17 -11.66
N MET A 94 -3.62 13.38 -11.76
CA MET A 94 -2.75 13.63 -10.61
C MET A 94 -3.12 14.92 -9.88
N ALA A 95 -3.39 16.01 -10.62
CA ALA A 95 -3.81 17.28 -10.05
C ALA A 95 -5.16 17.17 -9.34
N ALA A 96 -6.11 16.43 -9.90
CA ALA A 96 -7.41 16.21 -9.29
C ALA A 96 -7.30 15.36 -8.00
N LEU A 97 -6.48 14.31 -8.02
CA LEU A 97 -6.22 13.49 -6.81
C LEU A 97 -5.50 14.27 -5.71
N LYS A 98 -4.58 15.17 -6.06
CA LYS A 98 -3.96 16.10 -5.10
C LYS A 98 -5.00 17.01 -4.46
N ARG A 99 -5.92 17.58 -5.25
CA ARG A 99 -7.05 18.41 -4.74
C ARG A 99 -7.98 17.63 -3.82
N LEU A 100 -8.16 16.34 -4.06
CA LEU A 100 -8.96 15.45 -3.19
C LEU A 100 -8.25 15.10 -1.86
N GLY A 101 -6.99 15.51 -1.67
CA GLY A 101 -6.26 15.28 -0.42
C GLY A 101 -5.60 13.90 -0.31
N LEU A 102 -5.34 13.24 -1.45
CA LEU A 102 -4.69 11.93 -1.49
C LEU A 102 -3.32 11.95 -0.78
N VAL A 103 -2.52 13.00 -0.98
CA VAL A 103 -1.19 13.13 -0.38
C VAL A 103 -1.27 13.14 1.15
N ALA A 104 -2.23 13.88 1.72
CA ALA A 104 -2.44 13.93 3.16
C ALA A 104 -2.93 12.58 3.73
N ALA A 105 -3.78 11.87 2.98
CA ALA A 105 -4.24 10.53 3.36
C ALA A 105 -3.07 9.52 3.38
N LEU A 106 -2.23 9.53 2.35
CA LEU A 106 -1.04 8.68 2.25
C LEU A 106 0.00 9.02 3.31
N GLU A 107 0.22 10.29 3.63
CA GLU A 107 1.13 10.69 4.69
C GLU A 107 0.68 10.15 6.07
N LYS A 108 -0.60 10.31 6.39
CA LYS A 108 -1.17 9.79 7.63
C LYS A 108 -1.01 8.28 7.72
N ARG A 109 -1.10 7.58 6.59
CA ARG A 109 -0.92 6.13 6.50
C ARG A 109 0.55 5.71 6.57
N ALA A 110 1.45 6.47 5.94
CA ALA A 110 2.90 6.29 6.01
C ALA A 110 3.45 6.38 7.44
N THR A 111 2.71 7.04 8.35
CA THR A 111 3.07 7.15 9.77
C THR A 111 2.32 6.18 10.68
N ARG A 112 1.01 5.98 10.47
CA ARG A 112 0.14 5.21 11.39
C ARG A 112 -0.22 3.80 10.89
N GLY A 113 0.15 3.45 9.68
CA GLY A 113 -0.14 2.14 9.09
C GLY A 113 0.72 1.00 9.63
N SER A 114 0.30 -0.22 9.29
CA SER A 114 1.11 -1.43 9.41
C SER A 114 2.40 -1.31 8.57
N ARG A 115 3.36 -2.21 8.76
CA ARG A 115 4.63 -2.17 8.01
C ARG A 115 4.41 -2.11 6.50
N ASP A 116 3.56 -2.97 5.97
CA ASP A 116 3.31 -3.07 4.53
C ASP A 116 2.56 -1.82 4.05
N GLU A 117 1.55 -1.36 4.79
CA GLU A 117 0.78 -0.14 4.48
C GLU A 117 1.68 1.11 4.43
N ARG A 118 2.63 1.24 5.36
CA ARG A 118 3.59 2.35 5.37
C ARG A 118 4.50 2.31 4.16
N LEU A 119 4.99 1.13 3.78
CA LEU A 119 5.86 0.95 2.63
C LEU A 119 5.14 1.34 1.34
N THR A 120 3.95 0.77 1.10
CA THR A 120 3.11 1.09 -0.06
C THR A 120 2.76 2.57 -0.10
N SER A 121 2.45 3.18 1.05
CA SER A 121 2.15 4.62 1.11
C SER A 121 3.34 5.48 0.70
N VAL A 122 4.55 5.09 1.09
CA VAL A 122 5.78 5.80 0.70
C VAL A 122 6.09 5.63 -0.79
N GLU A 123 5.91 4.44 -1.34
CA GLU A 123 6.07 4.19 -2.78
C GLU A 123 5.06 5.00 -3.61
N ALA A 124 3.81 5.07 -3.15
CA ALA A 124 2.78 5.89 -3.75
C ALA A 124 3.15 7.38 -3.74
N LEU A 125 3.59 7.90 -2.60
CA LEU A 125 4.04 9.29 -2.46
C LEU A 125 5.19 9.60 -3.44
N ALA A 126 6.13 8.67 -3.62
CA ALA A 126 7.21 8.82 -4.59
C ALA A 126 6.68 8.96 -6.03
N ALA A 127 5.67 8.18 -6.41
CA ALA A 127 5.08 8.22 -7.74
C ALA A 127 4.16 9.43 -7.98
N LEU A 128 3.47 9.94 -6.95
CA LEU A 128 2.65 11.15 -7.07
C LEU A 128 3.49 12.42 -7.30
N GLY A 129 4.67 12.46 -6.69
CA GLY A 129 5.60 13.59 -6.76
C GLY A 129 4.99 14.93 -6.31
N GLY A 130 5.72 16.02 -6.56
CA GLY A 130 5.38 17.36 -6.09
C GLY A 130 5.87 17.66 -4.68
N GLU A 131 5.82 18.93 -4.27
CA GLU A 131 6.47 19.38 -3.03
C GLU A 131 5.86 18.80 -1.76
N GLU A 132 4.54 18.65 -1.70
CA GLU A 132 3.85 18.02 -0.55
C GLU A 132 4.27 16.56 -0.38
N ALA A 133 4.35 15.81 -1.48
CA ALA A 133 4.79 14.42 -1.44
C ALA A 133 6.27 14.32 -1.06
N LYS A 134 7.14 15.19 -1.59
CA LYS A 134 8.56 15.28 -1.18
C LYS A 134 8.68 15.58 0.32
N ALA A 135 7.87 16.48 0.86
CA ALA A 135 7.85 16.77 2.29
C ALA A 135 7.43 15.56 3.13
N ALA A 136 6.41 14.81 2.68
CA ALA A 136 5.99 13.58 3.34
C ALA A 136 7.08 12.48 3.27
N LEU A 137 7.78 12.35 2.13
CA LEU A 137 8.92 11.43 1.99
C LEU A 137 10.07 11.79 2.94
N ARG A 138 10.41 13.07 3.09
CA ARG A 138 11.41 13.51 4.08
C ARG A 138 11.05 13.09 5.50
N ARG A 139 9.77 13.24 5.89
CA ARG A 139 9.28 12.74 7.18
C ARG A 139 9.42 11.22 7.30
N ALA A 140 9.18 10.48 6.22
CA ALA A 140 9.31 9.02 6.20
C ALA A 140 10.76 8.51 6.34
N ILE A 141 11.78 9.33 6.04
CA ILE A 141 13.20 9.01 6.32
C ILE A 141 13.43 8.79 7.83
N GLY A 142 12.66 9.47 8.70
CA GLY A 142 12.72 9.27 10.15
C GLY A 142 12.10 7.95 10.65
N SER A 143 11.57 7.11 9.77
CA SER A 143 10.91 5.87 10.15
C SER A 143 11.85 4.88 10.84
N LYS A 144 11.36 4.17 11.86
CA LYS A 144 12.10 3.09 12.51
C LYS A 144 12.33 1.89 11.58
N ASP A 145 11.49 1.73 10.56
CA ASP A 145 11.58 0.63 9.59
C ASP A 145 12.57 0.92 8.47
N ALA A 146 13.58 0.07 8.32
CA ALA A 146 14.62 0.23 7.29
C ALA A 146 14.07 0.22 5.86
N ASN A 147 13.02 -0.54 5.57
CA ASN A 147 12.44 -0.61 4.22
C ASN A 147 11.72 0.69 3.87
N VAL A 148 10.97 1.23 4.84
CA VAL A 148 10.27 2.51 4.68
C VAL A 148 11.27 3.66 4.47
N ARG A 149 12.36 3.67 5.25
CA ARG A 149 13.44 4.67 5.04
C ARG A 149 14.06 4.56 3.66
N MET A 150 14.40 3.34 3.23
CA MET A 150 15.00 3.09 1.92
C MET A 150 14.08 3.52 0.78
N ALA A 151 12.79 3.19 0.86
CA ALA A 151 11.79 3.60 -0.11
C ALA A 151 11.66 5.13 -0.19
N ALA A 152 11.68 5.81 0.97
CA ALA A 152 11.61 7.27 1.03
C ALA A 152 12.81 7.94 0.36
N VAL A 153 14.03 7.45 0.64
CA VAL A 153 15.26 7.94 0.01
C VAL A 153 15.26 7.70 -1.50
N LYS A 154 14.86 6.50 -1.94
CA LYS A 154 14.73 6.19 -3.38
C LYS A 154 13.73 7.11 -4.07
N GLY A 155 12.58 7.36 -3.44
CA GLY A 155 11.56 8.25 -3.98
C GLY A 155 12.04 9.69 -4.15
N LEU A 156 12.75 10.21 -3.14
CA LEU A 156 13.35 11.55 -3.22
C LEU A 156 14.44 11.63 -4.30
N ALA A 157 15.31 10.62 -4.39
CA ALA A 157 16.34 10.56 -5.42
C ALA A 157 15.73 10.52 -6.84
N ALA A 158 14.68 9.71 -7.05
CA ALA A 158 13.96 9.66 -8.33
C ALA A 158 13.29 11.00 -8.68
N ALA A 159 12.84 11.75 -7.68
CA ALA A 159 12.29 13.09 -7.83
C ALA A 159 13.35 14.20 -7.96
N GLY A 160 14.64 13.86 -8.00
CA GLY A 160 15.75 14.83 -8.04
C GLY A 160 15.81 15.71 -6.78
N ALA A 161 15.24 15.27 -5.67
CA ALA A 161 15.15 16.01 -4.43
C ALA A 161 16.17 15.48 -3.41
N PRO A 162 16.92 16.36 -2.72
CA PRO A 162 17.85 15.92 -1.69
C PRO A 162 17.09 15.39 -0.46
N PRO A 163 17.69 14.43 0.28
CA PRO A 163 17.12 13.85 1.50
C PRO A 163 17.21 14.76 2.75
N SER A 164 17.46 16.07 2.57
CA SER A 164 17.62 17.06 3.64
C SER A 164 16.38 17.23 4.51
#